data_AF-A0A0G4L951-F1
#
_entry.id   AF-A0A0G4L951-F1
#
_cell.length_a   1.000
_cell.length_b   1.000
_cell.length_c   1.000
_cell.angle_alpha   90.00
_cell.angle_beta   90.00
_cell.angle_gamma   90.00
#
_symmetry.space_group_name_H-M   'P 1'
#
loop_
_entity.id
_entity.type
_entity.pdbx_description
1 polymer ?
#
loop_
_entity_poly.entity_id
_entity_poly.type
_entity_poly.pdbx_seq_one_letter_code
_entity_poly.pdbx_strand_id
1 'polypeptide(L)'
;QLLGSYKKAYGCPSNELAGLWTATVDKLLEVLTAEPAIDTLAEMYQCFYESVEVVGKGCLSADHMSKYIDSVHSALEDYKDRVAQRAEEKEGATADDVEDEAEETLMAIEDDQTLLSDMNKAFHAIFKNHGAAFLPTWERLMPTYEGFLKSTDPTQRQWGLCIMDDVLEYCGPESSRYAN
;
A
#
# COMPACT_ATOMS: atom_id res chain seq x y z
N GLN A 1 -19.18 8.08 4.91
CA GLN A 1 -18.91 6.62 4.86
C GLN A 1 -19.59 5.90 6.03
N LEU A 2 -19.96 4.63 5.83
CA LEU A 2 -20.69 3.79 6.78
C LEU A 2 -20.00 3.68 8.15
N LEU A 3 -18.70 3.36 8.18
CA LEU A 3 -17.91 3.26 9.41
C LEU A 3 -17.92 4.57 10.21
N GLY A 4 -17.81 5.71 9.52
CA GLY A 4 -17.88 7.03 10.14
C GLY A 4 -19.24 7.31 10.79
N SER A 5 -20.33 6.88 10.15
CA SER A 5 -21.68 6.98 10.72
C SER A 5 -21.85 6.10 11.97
N TYR A 6 -21.33 4.87 11.95
CA TYR A 6 -21.33 3.98 13.12
C TYR A 6 -20.50 4.57 14.27
N LYS A 7 -19.29 5.06 13.99
CA LYS A 7 -18.44 5.74 14.97
C LYS A 7 -19.13 6.95 15.60
N LYS A 8 -19.85 7.74 14.81
CA LYS A 8 -20.62 8.89 15.31
C LYS A 8 -21.80 8.47 16.18
N ALA A 9 -22.47 7.38 15.84
CA ALA A 9 -23.66 6.91 16.53
C ALA A 9 -23.34 6.17 17.85
N TYR A 10 -22.31 5.32 17.86
CA TYR A 10 -22.00 4.41 18.97
C TYR A 10 -20.71 4.78 19.73
N GLY A 11 -19.88 5.68 19.17
CA GLY A 11 -18.57 6.02 19.72
C GLY A 11 -17.45 5.07 19.28
N CYS A 12 -16.22 5.39 19.70
CA CYS A 12 -15.05 4.53 19.53
C CYS A 12 -14.21 4.58 20.82
N PRO A 13 -14.01 3.44 21.52
CA PRO A 13 -14.45 2.10 21.15
C PRO A 13 -15.96 1.86 21.38
N SER A 14 -16.58 0.99 20.57
CA SER A 14 -17.95 0.47 20.76
C SER A 14 -18.07 -0.94 20.19
N ASN A 15 -18.97 -1.77 20.72
CA ASN A 15 -19.17 -3.14 20.26
C ASN A 15 -19.75 -3.18 18.85
N GLU A 16 -20.59 -2.21 18.50
CA GLU A 16 -21.23 -2.07 17.19
C GLU A 16 -20.21 -1.73 16.11
N LEU A 17 -19.31 -0.77 16.38
CA LEU A 17 -18.23 -0.43 15.45
C LEU A 17 -17.24 -1.59 15.31
N ALA A 18 -16.86 -2.23 16.43
CA ALA A 18 -15.96 -3.37 16.41
C ALA A 18 -16.53 -4.56 15.65
N GLY A 19 -17.82 -4.87 15.85
CA GLY A 19 -18.52 -5.94 15.14
C GLY A 19 -18.60 -5.68 13.64
N LEU A 20 -18.95 -4.46 13.24
CA LEU A 20 -18.98 -4.06 11.84
C LEU A 20 -17.59 -4.16 11.20
N TRP A 21 -16.56 -3.64 11.88
CA TRP A 21 -15.19 -3.66 11.37
C TRP A 21 -14.66 -5.08 11.22
N THR A 22 -14.84 -5.92 12.23
CA THR A 22 -14.40 -7.34 12.21
C THR A 22 -15.02 -8.10 11.05
N ALA A 23 -16.31 -7.86 10.75
CA ALA A 23 -16.99 -8.50 9.62
C ALA A 23 -16.52 -7.98 8.25
N THR A 24 -15.86 -6.82 8.19
CA THR A 24 -15.54 -6.11 6.95
C THR A 24 -14.05 -6.22 6.58
N VAL A 25 -13.15 -6.15 7.57
CA VAL A 25 -11.70 -6.05 7.34
C VAL A 25 -11.14 -7.24 6.56
N ASP A 26 -11.56 -8.47 6.87
CA ASP A 26 -11.12 -9.65 6.12
C ASP A 26 -11.55 -9.57 4.65
N LYS A 27 -12.74 -9.03 4.36
CA LYS A 27 -13.23 -8.88 2.99
C LYS A 27 -12.46 -7.82 2.22
N LEU A 28 -12.09 -6.72 2.87
CA LEU A 28 -11.22 -5.72 2.25
C LEU A 28 -9.85 -6.33 1.91
N LEU A 29 -9.25 -7.07 2.83
CA LEU A 29 -7.95 -7.72 2.61
C LEU A 29 -7.99 -8.81 1.52
N GLU A 30 -9.08 -9.58 1.44
CA GLU A 30 -9.32 -10.53 0.35
C GLU A 30 -9.35 -9.81 -1.02
N VAL A 31 -10.05 -8.67 -1.11
CA VAL A 31 -10.14 -7.89 -2.36
C VAL A 31 -8.79 -7.29 -2.74
N LEU A 32 -8.02 -6.74 -1.78
CA LEU A 32 -6.66 -6.23 -2.05
C LEU A 32 -5.72 -7.29 -2.65
N THR A 33 -5.99 -8.57 -2.38
CA THR A 33 -5.18 -9.68 -2.90
C THR A 33 -5.66 -10.15 -4.28
N ALA A 34 -6.96 -10.04 -4.56
CA ALA A 34 -7.59 -10.68 -5.71
C ALA A 34 -7.92 -9.74 -6.87
N GLU A 35 -7.87 -8.42 -6.68
CA GLU A 35 -8.24 -7.43 -7.69
C GLU A 35 -7.14 -7.27 -8.77
N PRO A 36 -7.40 -7.64 -10.03
CA PRO A 36 -6.40 -7.55 -11.10
C PRO A 36 -6.28 -6.17 -11.75
N ALA A 37 -7.31 -5.32 -11.67
CA ALA A 37 -7.30 -4.02 -12.33
C ALA A 37 -6.62 -2.98 -11.44
N ILE A 38 -5.58 -2.30 -11.96
CA ILE A 38 -4.69 -1.41 -11.19
C ILE A 38 -5.46 -0.22 -10.60
N ASP A 39 -6.29 0.41 -11.43
CA ASP A 39 -7.15 1.53 -11.06
C ASP A 39 -8.12 1.15 -9.92
N THR A 40 -8.77 -0.01 -10.07
CA THR A 40 -9.69 -0.55 -9.07
C THR A 40 -8.95 -0.95 -7.81
N LEU A 41 -7.77 -1.56 -7.93
CA LEU A 41 -6.93 -1.92 -6.78
C LEU A 41 -6.50 -0.68 -5.99
N ALA A 42 -6.16 0.42 -6.66
CA ALA A 42 -5.86 1.70 -6.01
C ALA A 42 -7.06 2.22 -5.20
N GLU A 43 -8.27 2.19 -5.78
CA GLU A 43 -9.50 2.53 -5.05
C GLU A 43 -9.75 1.62 -3.84
N MET A 44 -9.40 0.33 -3.93
CA MET A 44 -9.52 -0.61 -2.82
C MET A 44 -8.50 -0.32 -1.71
N TYR A 45 -7.26 0.04 -2.04
CA TYR A 45 -6.28 0.54 -1.07
C TYR A 45 -6.79 1.82 -0.39
N GLN A 46 -7.43 2.71 -1.15
CA GLN A 46 -8.08 3.90 -0.61
C GLN A 46 -9.19 3.56 0.38
N CYS A 47 -10.12 2.70 -0.01
CA CYS A 47 -11.19 2.24 0.87
C CYS A 47 -10.64 1.63 2.16
N PHE A 48 -9.57 0.83 2.05
CA PHE A 48 -8.92 0.22 3.18
C PHE A 48 -8.27 1.24 4.13
N TYR A 49 -7.43 2.14 3.64
CA TYR A 49 -6.71 3.06 4.52
C TYR A 49 -7.67 4.06 5.19
N GLU A 50 -8.69 4.55 4.49
CA GLU A 50 -9.69 5.43 5.07
C GLU A 50 -10.49 4.71 6.16
N SER A 51 -10.77 3.41 5.97
CA SER A 51 -11.40 2.59 7.00
C SER A 51 -10.52 2.43 8.24
N VAL A 52 -9.21 2.20 8.06
CA VAL A 52 -8.24 2.13 9.16
C VAL A 52 -8.18 3.45 9.93
N GLU A 53 -8.15 4.60 9.23
CA GLU A 53 -8.17 5.93 9.86
C GLU A 53 -9.47 6.20 10.64
N VAL A 54 -10.61 5.76 10.11
CA VAL A 54 -11.90 5.90 10.77
C VAL A 54 -11.96 5.03 12.02
N VAL A 55 -11.57 3.76 11.98
CA VAL A 55 -11.65 2.86 13.14
C VAL A 55 -10.60 3.24 14.18
N GLY A 56 -9.35 3.47 13.76
CA GLY A 56 -8.27 4.03 14.57
C GLY A 56 -7.38 2.98 15.25
N LYS A 57 -6.81 3.34 16.40
CA LYS A 57 -5.77 2.55 17.09
C LYS A 57 -6.20 1.12 17.38
N GLY A 58 -5.31 0.17 17.07
CA GLY A 58 -5.51 -1.25 17.38
C GLY A 58 -6.62 -1.92 16.57
N CYS A 59 -7.00 -1.39 15.41
CA CYS A 59 -8.08 -1.93 14.59
C CYS A 59 -7.68 -3.21 13.83
N LEU A 60 -6.40 -3.42 13.53
CA LEU A 60 -5.87 -4.63 12.90
C LEU A 60 -5.27 -5.61 13.91
N SER A 61 -5.56 -6.89 13.72
CA SER A 61 -4.87 -7.98 14.42
C SER A 61 -3.53 -8.28 13.75
N ALA A 62 -2.68 -9.08 14.41
CA ALA A 62 -1.44 -9.56 13.78
C ALA A 62 -1.69 -10.36 12.49
N ASP A 63 -2.78 -11.14 12.47
CA ASP A 63 -3.21 -11.89 11.28
C ASP A 63 -3.65 -10.94 10.14
N HIS A 64 -4.43 -9.90 10.45
CA HIS A 64 -4.82 -8.90 9.45
C HIS A 64 -3.61 -8.16 8.88
N MET A 65 -2.66 -7.77 9.72
CA MET A 65 -1.42 -7.13 9.27
C MET A 65 -0.58 -8.08 8.40
N SER A 66 -0.55 -9.38 8.71
CA SER A 66 0.09 -10.40 7.86
C SER A 66 -0.54 -10.51 6.49
N LYS A 67 -1.87 -10.66 6.43
CA LYS A 67 -2.63 -10.72 5.16
C LYS A 67 -2.43 -9.46 4.32
N TYR A 68 -2.40 -8.28 4.95
CA TYR A 68 -2.09 -7.03 4.26
C TYR A 68 -0.69 -7.05 3.63
N ILE A 69 0.33 -7.55 4.33
CA ILE A 69 1.67 -7.66 3.74
C ILE A 69 1.71 -8.72 2.62
N ASP A 70 0.90 -9.78 2.70
CA ASP A 70 0.76 -10.75 1.61
C ASP A 70 0.19 -10.08 0.35
N SER A 71 -0.86 -9.25 0.48
CA SER A 71 -1.44 -8.51 -0.64
C SER A 71 -0.46 -7.49 -1.22
N VAL A 72 0.27 -6.76 -0.36
CA VAL A 72 1.30 -5.80 -0.81
C VAL A 72 2.42 -6.50 -1.56
N HIS A 73 2.88 -7.66 -1.07
CA HIS A 73 3.93 -8.41 -1.76
C HIS A 73 3.49 -8.80 -3.18
N SER A 74 2.26 -9.32 -3.33
CA SER A 74 1.73 -9.66 -4.67
C SER A 74 1.69 -8.43 -5.58
N ALA A 75 1.09 -7.33 -5.11
CA ALA A 75 0.95 -6.11 -5.89
C ALA A 75 2.31 -5.49 -6.30
N LEU A 76 3.34 -5.60 -5.45
CA LEU A 76 4.68 -5.11 -5.76
C LEU A 76 5.43 -6.00 -6.76
N GLU A 77 5.23 -7.32 -6.74
CA GLU A 77 5.78 -8.21 -7.77
C GLU A 77 5.12 -7.94 -9.12
N ASP A 78 3.79 -7.84 -9.17
CA ASP A 78 3.07 -7.51 -10.41
C ASP A 78 3.49 -6.14 -10.97
N TYR A 79 3.72 -5.16 -10.09
CA TYR A 79 4.27 -3.86 -10.49
C TYR A 79 5.69 -3.97 -11.07
N LYS A 80 6.58 -4.74 -10.45
CA LYS A 80 7.95 -4.95 -10.96
C LYS A 80 7.93 -5.61 -12.33
N ASP A 81 7.06 -6.58 -12.55
CA ASP A 81 6.89 -7.25 -13.84
C ASP A 81 6.43 -6.26 -14.92
N ARG A 82 5.43 -5.40 -14.63
CA ARG A 82 4.99 -4.35 -15.57
C ARG A 82 6.08 -3.31 -15.89
N VAL A 83 6.88 -2.93 -14.90
CA VAL A 83 8.01 -2.01 -15.12
C VAL A 83 9.08 -2.67 -15.99
N ALA A 84 9.40 -3.94 -15.74
CA ALA A 84 10.37 -4.69 -16.54
C ALA A 84 9.89 -4.87 -17.98
N GLN A 85 8.63 -5.27 -18.18
CA GLN A 85 8.03 -5.43 -19.50
C GLN A 85 8.09 -4.13 -20.32
N ARG A 86 7.70 -2.99 -19.73
CA ARG A 86 7.79 -1.69 -20.42
C ARG A 86 9.22 -1.29 -20.76
N ALA A 87 10.20 -1.67 -19.93
CA ALA A 87 11.61 -1.41 -20.23
C ALA A 87 12.08 -2.24 -21.44
N GLU A 88 11.68 -3.51 -21.52
CA GLU A 88 11.97 -4.40 -22.64
C GLU A 88 11.31 -3.93 -23.94
N GLU A 89 10.03 -3.55 -23.89
CA GLU A 89 9.27 -3.00 -25.03
C GLU A 89 9.96 -1.74 -25.56
N LYS A 90 10.37 -0.84 -24.67
CA LYS A 90 11.08 0.40 -25.03
C LYS A 90 12.45 0.14 -25.67
N GLU A 91 13.18 -0.89 -25.25
CA GLU A 91 14.47 -1.25 -25.86
C GLU A 91 14.32 -1.82 -27.27
N GLY A 92 13.19 -2.48 -27.55
CA GLY A 92 12.86 -3.09 -28.85
C GLY A 92 12.10 -2.19 -29.83
N ALA A 93 11.51 -1.08 -29.36
CA ALA A 93 10.61 -0.24 -30.14
C ALA A 93 11.32 0.61 -31.21
N THR A 94 10.67 0.77 -32.37
CA THR A 94 11.07 1.76 -33.38
C THR A 94 10.53 3.15 -33.04
N ALA A 95 10.96 4.18 -33.76
CA ALA A 95 10.47 5.54 -33.52
C ALA A 95 8.96 5.71 -33.78
N ASP A 96 8.40 4.93 -34.70
CA ASP A 96 6.97 4.94 -35.06
C ASP A 96 6.16 4.28 -33.93
N ASP A 97 6.62 3.11 -33.44
CA ASP A 97 5.98 2.39 -32.32
C ASP A 97 5.92 3.25 -31.04
N VAL A 98 7.00 3.99 -30.75
CA VAL A 98 7.05 4.89 -29.59
C VAL A 98 6.03 6.04 -29.70
N GLU A 99 5.79 6.57 -30.90
CA GLU A 99 4.82 7.66 -31.10
C GLU A 99 3.38 7.15 -30.97
N ASP A 100 3.09 5.96 -31.50
CA ASP A 100 1.77 5.33 -31.47
C ASP A 100 1.38 4.85 -30.05
N GLU A 101 2.31 4.34 -29.26
CA GLU A 101 2.06 3.77 -27.91
C GLU A 101 2.33 4.76 -26.77
N ALA A 102 2.74 6.00 -27.07
CA ALA A 102 3.15 6.99 -26.07
C ALA A 102 2.05 7.28 -25.03
N GLU A 103 0.80 7.48 -25.48
CA GLU A 103 -0.31 7.82 -24.59
C GLU A 103 -0.68 6.64 -23.67
N GLU A 104 -0.77 5.42 -24.21
CA GLU A 104 -1.06 4.21 -23.44
C GLU A 104 0.03 3.93 -22.40
N THR A 105 1.30 4.08 -22.80
CA THR A 105 2.43 3.92 -21.88
C THR A 105 2.38 4.93 -20.74
N LEU A 106 2.07 6.20 -21.05
CA LEU A 106 1.94 7.25 -20.03
C LEU A 106 0.80 6.96 -19.06
N MET A 107 -0.38 6.55 -19.56
CA MET A 107 -1.51 6.15 -18.72
C MET A 107 -1.14 5.00 -17.78
N ALA A 108 -0.49 3.95 -18.29
CA ALA A 108 -0.05 2.83 -17.46
C ALA A 108 0.98 3.24 -16.39
N ILE A 109 1.81 4.26 -16.66
CA ILE A 109 2.73 4.81 -15.66
C ILE A 109 1.96 5.59 -14.58
N GLU A 110 0.97 6.39 -14.97
CA GLU A 110 0.13 7.15 -14.05
C GLU A 110 -0.71 6.24 -13.14
N ASP A 111 -1.24 5.13 -13.67
CA ASP A 111 -1.97 4.13 -12.89
C ASP A 111 -1.09 3.47 -11.82
N ASP A 112 0.13 3.06 -12.19
CA ASP A 112 1.10 2.50 -11.24
C ASP A 112 1.51 3.54 -10.18
N GLN A 113 1.70 4.81 -10.56
CA GLN A 113 2.01 5.88 -9.61
C GLN A 113 0.87 6.10 -8.62
N THR A 114 -0.37 6.03 -9.10
CA THR A 114 -1.57 6.17 -8.26
C THR A 114 -1.68 5.00 -7.28
N LEU A 115 -1.52 3.77 -7.76
CA LEU A 115 -1.50 2.57 -6.91
C LEU A 115 -0.42 2.68 -5.82
N LEU A 116 0.82 3.00 -6.18
CA LEU A 116 1.92 3.15 -5.22
C LEU A 116 1.64 4.27 -4.20
N SER A 117 1.02 5.37 -4.62
CA SER A 117 0.60 6.47 -3.74
C SER A 117 -0.44 6.02 -2.71
N ASP A 118 -1.47 5.28 -3.12
CA ASP A 118 -2.51 4.79 -2.21
C ASP A 118 -1.99 3.66 -1.30
N MET A 119 -1.05 2.84 -1.78
CA MET A 119 -0.31 1.90 -0.94
C MET A 119 0.48 2.63 0.15
N ASN A 120 1.17 3.74 -0.16
CA ASN A 120 1.86 4.56 0.85
C ASN A 120 0.91 5.10 1.91
N LYS A 121 -0.27 5.59 1.51
CA LYS A 121 -1.29 6.06 2.46
C LYS A 121 -1.81 4.92 3.35
N ALA A 122 -1.91 3.70 2.81
CA ALA A 122 -2.23 2.52 3.60
C ALA A 122 -1.14 2.17 4.62
N PHE A 123 0.14 2.20 4.21
CA PHE A 123 1.26 2.05 5.13
C PHE A 123 1.24 3.11 6.24
N HIS A 124 1.10 4.38 5.87
CA HIS A 124 0.96 5.49 6.80
C HIS A 124 -0.17 5.26 7.80
N ALA A 125 -1.37 4.90 7.32
CA ALA A 125 -2.51 4.64 8.18
C ALA A 125 -2.26 3.49 9.16
N ILE A 126 -1.60 2.40 8.74
CA ILE A 126 -1.25 1.29 9.62
C ILE A 126 -0.20 1.72 10.64
N PHE A 127 0.93 2.30 10.21
CA PHE A 127 1.99 2.73 11.12
C PHE A 127 1.49 3.75 12.14
N LYS A 128 0.68 4.72 11.73
CA LYS A 128 0.06 5.71 12.63
C LYS A 128 -0.84 5.07 13.70
N ASN A 129 -1.54 3.99 13.38
CA ASN A 129 -2.51 3.36 14.28
C ASN A 129 -1.97 2.15 15.05
N HIS A 130 -0.88 1.53 14.58
CA HIS A 130 -0.28 0.31 15.14
C HIS A 130 1.18 0.47 15.57
N GLY A 131 1.88 1.47 15.05
CA GLY A 131 3.28 1.78 15.36
C GLY A 131 4.19 0.56 15.23
N ALA A 132 5.05 0.38 16.24
CA ALA A 132 6.03 -0.70 16.28
C ALA A 132 5.42 -2.12 16.22
N ALA A 133 4.12 -2.30 16.52
CA ALA A 133 3.48 -3.60 16.42
C ALA A 133 3.39 -4.13 14.98
N PHE A 134 3.50 -3.25 13.98
CA PHE A 134 3.49 -3.64 12.57
C PHE A 134 4.87 -4.04 12.03
N LEU A 135 5.96 -3.60 12.68
CA LEU A 135 7.34 -3.82 12.22
C LEU A 135 7.65 -5.28 11.88
N PRO A 136 7.34 -6.29 12.72
CA PRO A 136 7.74 -7.67 12.43
C PRO A 136 7.15 -8.21 11.11
N THR A 137 5.96 -7.75 10.75
CA THR A 137 5.33 -8.15 9.49
C THR A 137 5.88 -7.33 8.33
N TRP A 138 6.04 -6.03 8.52
CA TRP A 138 6.60 -5.11 7.51
C TRP A 138 8.03 -5.48 7.08
N GLU A 139 8.85 -6.00 7.99
CA GLU A 139 10.23 -6.45 7.73
C GLU A 139 10.35 -7.47 6.57
N ARG A 140 9.26 -8.19 6.25
CA ARG A 140 9.20 -9.12 5.11
C ARG A 140 9.45 -8.44 3.76
N LEU A 141 9.22 -7.13 3.67
CA LEU A 141 9.41 -6.33 2.46
C LEU A 141 10.81 -5.70 2.35
N MET A 142 11.72 -5.96 3.30
CA MET A 142 13.05 -5.34 3.31
C MET A 142 13.85 -5.49 2.00
N PRO A 143 13.86 -6.65 1.32
CA PRO A 143 14.51 -6.77 0.02
C PRO A 143 13.93 -5.81 -1.04
N THR A 144 12.62 -5.57 -1.03
CA THR A 144 11.97 -4.63 -1.95
C THR A 144 12.38 -3.19 -1.64
N TYR A 145 12.44 -2.79 -0.37
CA TYR A 145 12.93 -1.46 0.02
C TYR A 145 14.39 -1.23 -0.40
N GLU A 146 15.27 -2.21 -0.18
CA GLU A 146 16.67 -2.11 -0.60
C GLU A 146 16.80 -1.92 -2.12
N GLY A 147 15.95 -2.59 -2.90
CA GLY A 147 15.89 -2.42 -4.35
C GLY A 147 15.35 -1.04 -4.74
N PHE A 148 14.21 -0.64 -4.20
CA PHE A 148 13.52 0.60 -4.56
C PHE A 148 14.35 1.85 -4.18
N LEU A 149 15.01 1.85 -3.03
CA LEU A 149 15.87 2.96 -2.60
C LEU A 149 17.10 3.16 -3.49
N LYS A 150 17.57 2.09 -4.16
CA LYS A 150 18.70 2.13 -5.11
C LYS A 150 18.26 2.31 -6.56
N SER A 151 16.95 2.31 -6.83
CA SER A 151 16.40 2.41 -8.18
C SER A 151 16.72 3.75 -8.83
N THR A 152 16.90 3.78 -10.14
CA THR A 152 16.97 5.01 -10.93
C THR A 152 15.59 5.65 -11.14
N ASP A 153 14.51 4.90 -10.92
CA ASP A 153 13.14 5.41 -10.94
C ASP A 153 12.84 6.27 -9.70
N PRO A 154 12.53 7.57 -9.85
CA PRO A 154 12.17 8.44 -8.74
C PRO A 154 10.92 7.99 -7.97
N THR A 155 9.94 7.38 -8.63
CA THR A 155 8.70 6.92 -7.99
C THR A 155 8.99 5.79 -7.00
N GLN A 156 9.83 4.83 -7.39
CA GLN A 156 10.25 3.73 -6.50
C GLN A 156 11.01 4.26 -5.29
N ARG A 157 11.97 5.18 -5.50
CA ARG A 157 12.70 5.80 -4.40
C ARG A 157 11.78 6.56 -3.47
N GLN A 158 10.86 7.36 -4.00
CA GLN A 158 9.89 8.11 -3.21
C GLN A 158 9.01 7.18 -2.38
N TRP A 159 8.53 6.08 -2.96
CA TRP A 159 7.73 5.09 -2.24
C TRP A 159 8.49 4.49 -1.05
N GLY A 160 9.74 4.06 -1.28
CA GLY A 160 10.58 3.55 -0.20
C GLY A 160 10.85 4.59 0.89
N LEU A 161 11.15 5.83 0.52
CA LEU A 161 11.43 6.91 1.46
C LEU A 161 10.21 7.28 2.31
N CYS A 162 9.03 7.40 1.70
CA CYS A 162 7.80 7.76 2.44
C CYS A 162 7.49 6.76 3.56
N ILE A 163 7.68 5.47 3.32
CA ILE A 163 7.41 4.45 4.34
C ILE A 163 8.49 4.45 5.43
N MET A 164 9.76 4.70 5.05
CA MET A 164 10.83 4.85 6.04
C MET A 164 10.59 6.08 6.95
N ASP A 165 10.07 7.18 6.40
CA ASP A 165 9.67 8.34 7.18
C ASP A 165 8.56 7.97 8.18
N ASP A 166 7.55 7.20 7.77
CA ASP A 166 6.50 6.69 8.66
C ASP A 166 7.06 5.77 9.77
N VAL A 167 8.04 4.92 9.45
CA VAL A 167 8.72 4.08 10.44
C VAL A 167 9.41 4.94 11.50
N LEU A 168 10.15 5.97 11.07
CA LEU A 168 10.82 6.91 11.96
C LEU A 168 9.83 7.72 12.81
N GLU A 169 8.69 8.13 12.22
CA GLU A 169 7.67 8.93 12.89
C GLU A 169 6.87 8.11 13.93
N TYR A 170 6.44 6.89 13.59
CA TYR A 170 5.44 6.16 14.37
C TYR A 170 5.97 4.97 15.18
N CYS A 171 7.21 4.52 14.95
CA CYS A 171 7.74 3.32 15.63
C CYS A 171 8.63 3.61 16.85
N GLY A 172 8.84 4.88 17.20
CA GLY A 172 9.57 5.26 18.41
C GLY A 172 10.99 4.67 18.46
N PRO A 173 11.48 4.17 19.61
CA PRO A 173 12.85 3.65 19.74
C PRO A 173 13.19 2.49 18.79
N GLU A 174 12.20 1.69 18.41
CA GLU A 174 12.39 0.54 17.51
C GLU A 174 12.78 0.96 16.09
N SER A 175 12.48 2.20 15.69
CA SER A 175 12.85 2.73 14.37
C SER A 175 14.36 2.85 14.17
N SER A 176 15.13 2.94 15.26
CA SER A 176 16.60 3.01 15.22
C SER A 176 17.27 1.82 14.52
N ARG A 177 16.56 0.67 14.45
CA ARG A 177 17.01 -0.54 13.74
C ARG A 177 17.11 -0.33 12.22
N TYR A 178 16.43 0.67 11.68
CA TYR A 178 16.32 0.91 10.24
C TYR A 178 16.89 2.27 9.82
N ALA A 179 17.58 2.98 10.72
CA ALA A 179 18.12 4.31 10.47
C ALA A 179 19.50 4.33 9.75
N ASN A 180 19.97 3.19 9.21
CA ASN A 180 21.30 3.04 8.59
C ASN A 180 21.23 2.40 7.20
#